data_AF-A0A7W1GZI2-F1
#
_entry.id   AF-A0A7W1GZI2-F1
#
_cell.length_a   1.000
_cell.length_b   1.000
_cell.length_c   1.000
_cell.angle_alpha   90.00
_cell.angle_beta   90.00
_cell.angle_gamma   90.00
#
_symmetry.space_group_name_H-M   'P 1'
#
loop_
_entity.id
_entity.type
_entity.pdbx_description
1 polymer ?
#
loop_
_entity_poly.entity_id
_entity_poly.type
_entity_poly.pdbx_seq_one_letter_code
_entity_poly.pdbx_strand_id
1 'polypeptide(L)'
;MRKRLNASQAVFARYLNVSTKLVQAWESNRRHPDGPALILLRLGDRDPAALTATVFGIAMVNAQQATGTRPSRTRNVTKKRRPRAA
;
A
#
# COMPACT_ATOMS: atom_id res chain seq x y z
N MET A 1 14.26 2.15 12.50
CA MET A 1 13.68 3.07 11.50
C MET A 1 12.16 3.11 11.48
N ARG A 2 11.42 2.08 11.02
CA ARG A 2 9.94 2.06 11.00
C ARG A 2 9.27 2.45 12.34
N LYS A 3 9.91 2.06 13.45
CA LYS A 3 9.46 2.33 14.82
C LYS A 3 9.41 3.83 15.16
N ARG A 4 10.28 4.65 14.54
CA ARG A 4 10.31 6.11 14.77
C ARG A 4 9.10 6.82 14.14
N LEU A 5 8.51 6.20 13.12
CA LEU A 5 7.32 6.67 12.42
C LEU A 5 6.03 6.00 12.95
N ASN A 6 6.14 5.13 13.98
CA ASN A 6 5.05 4.26 14.45
C ASN A 6 4.28 3.55 13.31
N ALA A 7 5.00 3.22 12.22
CA ALA A 7 4.39 2.70 11.00
C ALA A 7 4.54 1.18 10.90
N SER A 8 3.49 0.51 10.43
CA SER A 8 3.56 -0.90 10.02
C SER A 8 4.40 -1.04 8.74
N GLN A 9 4.92 -2.24 8.45
CA GLN A 9 5.68 -2.51 7.21
C GLN A 9 4.91 -2.07 5.96
N ALA A 10 3.58 -2.27 5.93
CA ALA A 10 2.73 -1.87 4.81
C ALA A 10 2.65 -0.35 4.66
N VAL A 11 2.46 0.37 5.76
CA VAL A 11 2.39 1.83 5.77
C VAL A 11 3.75 2.43 5.40
N PHE A 12 4.83 1.90 5.95
CA PHE A 12 6.20 2.34 5.64
C PHE A 12 6.58 2.09 4.17
N ALA A 13 6.15 0.95 3.60
CA ALA A 13 6.36 0.67 2.18
C ALA A 13 5.65 1.71 1.29
N ARG A 14 4.45 2.15 1.68
CA ARG A 14 3.73 3.23 0.97
C ARG A 14 4.45 4.58 1.09
N TYR A 15 5.02 4.90 2.26
CA TYR A 15 5.84 6.12 2.44
C TYR A 15 7.03 6.21 1.48
N LEU A 16 7.64 5.07 1.17
CA LEU A 16 8.81 5.01 0.30
C LEU A 16 8.46 4.65 -1.15
N ASN A 17 7.17 4.48 -1.46
CA ASN A 17 6.69 3.97 -2.75
C ASN A 17 7.38 2.67 -3.20
N VAL A 18 7.54 1.73 -2.27
CA VAL A 18 8.14 0.41 -2.52
C VAL A 18 7.20 -0.72 -2.13
N SER A 19 7.56 -1.95 -2.50
CA SER A 19 6.80 -3.13 -2.05
C SER A 19 7.09 -3.46 -0.58
N THR A 20 6.09 -4.00 0.10
CA THR A 20 6.24 -4.54 1.47
C THR A 20 7.29 -5.63 1.55
N LYS A 21 7.40 -6.45 0.50
CA LYS A 21 8.43 -7.50 0.37
C LYS A 21 9.84 -6.93 0.32
N LEU A 22 10.03 -5.75 -0.27
CA LEU A 22 11.32 -5.07 -0.29
C LEU A 22 11.68 -4.54 1.11
N VAL A 23 10.71 -3.94 1.82
CA VAL A 23 10.89 -3.52 3.22
C VAL A 23 11.24 -4.72 4.11
N GLN A 24 10.56 -5.85 3.95
CA GLN A 24 10.89 -7.09 4.64
C GLN A 24 12.32 -7.56 4.35
N ALA A 25 12.75 -7.52 3.08
CA ALA A 25 14.10 -7.92 2.70
C ALA A 25 15.18 -7.02 3.31
N TRP A 26 14.93 -5.71 3.43
CA TRP A 26 15.82 -4.77 4.13
C TRP A 26 15.90 -5.07 5.62
N GLU A 27 14.76 -5.36 6.25
CA GLU A 27 14.67 -5.58 7.68
C GLU A 27 15.19 -6.96 8.12
N SER A 28 15.15 -7.95 7.23
CA SER A 28 15.80 -9.25 7.40
C SER A 28 17.26 -9.26 6.94
N ASN A 29 17.84 -8.10 6.62
CA ASN A 29 19.22 -7.95 6.16
C ASN A 29 19.58 -8.76 4.89
N ARG A 30 18.57 -9.23 4.13
CA ARG A 30 18.76 -9.99 2.88
C ARG A 30 19.10 -9.08 1.70
N ARG A 31 18.78 -7.79 1.81
CA ARG A 31 19.08 -6.78 0.80
C ARG A 31 19.41 -5.47 1.52
N HIS A 32 20.39 -4.74 1.03
CA HIS A 32 20.65 -3.39 1.53
C HIS A 32 19.89 -2.38 0.67
N PRO A 33 19.28 -1.35 1.27
CA PRO A 33 18.69 -0.26 0.51
C PRO A 33 19.79 0.52 -0.22
N ASP A 34 19.59 0.74 -1.51
CA ASP A 34 20.54 1.43 -2.38
C ASP A 34 19.88 2.61 -3.12
N GLY A 35 20.71 3.54 -3.59
CA GLY A 35 20.30 4.68 -4.40
C GLY A 35 19.16 5.51 -3.78
N PRO A 36 18.03 5.72 -4.47
CA PRO A 36 16.91 6.54 -3.99
C PRO A 36 16.33 6.06 -2.65
N ALA A 37 16.32 4.74 -2.41
CA ALA A 37 15.82 4.20 -1.15
C ALA A 37 16.65 4.67 0.03
N LEU A 38 17.98 4.65 -0.08
CA LEU A 38 18.88 5.13 0.98
C LEU A 38 18.67 6.61 1.30
N ILE A 39 18.41 7.44 0.27
CA ILE A 39 18.12 8.86 0.42
C ILE A 39 16.78 9.07 1.13
N LEU A 40 15.72 8.37 0.70
CA LEU A 40 14.40 8.46 1.33
C LEU A 40 14.41 7.94 2.77
N LEU A 41 15.24 6.93 3.05
CA LEU A 41 15.47 6.47 4.41
C LEU A 41 16.12 7.60 5.24
N ARG A 42 17.25 8.15 4.79
CA ARG A 42 17.90 9.27 5.51
C ARG A 42 16.98 10.47 5.71
N LEU A 43 16.11 10.76 4.73
CA LEU A 43 15.11 11.82 4.83
C LEU A 43 14.08 11.49 5.92
N GLY A 44 13.51 10.28 5.92
CA GLY A 44 12.57 9.86 6.96
C GLY A 44 13.16 9.77 8.36
N ASP A 45 14.48 9.62 8.47
CA ASP A 45 15.19 9.62 9.75
C ASP A 45 15.44 11.03 10.30
N ARG A 46 15.58 12.03 9.42
CA ARG A 46 15.73 13.46 9.78
C ARG A 46 14.39 14.15 9.96
N ASP A 47 13.47 13.95 9.01
CA ASP A 47 12.16 14.61 8.96
C ASP A 47 11.06 13.57 8.68
N PRO A 48 10.51 12.96 9.74
CA PRO A 48 9.40 12.04 9.61
C PRO A 48 8.09 12.71 9.13
N ALA A 49 7.94 14.03 9.31
CA ALA A 49 6.75 14.76 8.90
C ALA A 49 6.68 14.92 7.37
N ALA A 50 7.82 15.10 6.71
CA ALA A 50 7.88 15.19 5.25
C ALA A 50 7.34 13.93 4.53
N LEU A 51 7.62 12.73 5.07
CA LEU A 51 7.12 11.47 4.50
C LEU A 51 5.62 11.29 4.67
N THR A 52 5.08 11.71 5.82
CA THR A 52 3.65 11.61 6.11
C THR A 52 2.86 12.60 5.26
N ALA A 53 3.27 13.87 5.18
CA ALA A 53 2.59 14.90 4.39
C ALA A 53 2.42 14.50 2.90
N THR A 54 3.46 13.91 2.31
CA THR A 54 3.45 13.48 0.90
C THR A 54 2.45 12.35 0.64
N VAL A 55 2.46 11.32 1.48
CA VAL A 55 1.58 10.16 1.29
C VAL A 55 0.15 10.44 1.71
N PHE A 56 -0.07 11.22 2.76
CA PHE A 56 -1.42 11.67 3.12
C PHE A 56 -2.01 12.54 2.00
N GLY A 57 -1.24 13.43 1.37
CA GLY A 57 -1.71 14.19 0.20
C GLY A 57 -2.16 13.30 -0.97
N ILE A 58 -1.35 12.30 -1.34
CA ILE A 58 -1.70 11.35 -2.43
C ILE A 58 -2.90 10.47 -2.04
N ALA A 59 -2.96 9.99 -0.80
CA ALA A 59 -4.05 9.14 -0.33
C ALA A 59 -5.38 9.92 -0.21
N MET A 60 -5.33 11.17 0.24
CA MET A 60 -6.50 12.05 0.42
C MET A 60 -7.13 12.38 -0.95
N VAL A 61 -6.31 12.72 -1.96
CA VAL A 61 -6.78 12.98 -3.34
C VAL A 61 -7.46 11.76 -3.96
N ASN A 62 -6.97 10.54 -3.69
CA ASN A 62 -7.60 9.31 -4.17
C ASN A 62 -8.90 8.99 -3.42
N ALA A 63 -8.99 9.31 -2.12
CA ALA A 63 -10.18 9.09 -1.32
C ALA A 63 -11.35 9.99 -1.75
N GLN A 64 -11.08 11.23 -2.17
CA GLN A 64 -12.10 12.15 -2.69
C GLN A 64 -12.64 11.76 -4.08
N GLN A 65 -11.91 10.95 -4.85
CA GLN A 65 -12.39 10.44 -6.14
C GLN A 65 -13.29 9.21 -5.97
N ALA A 66 -13.20 8.52 -4.83
CA ALA A 66 -14.00 7.33 -4.55
C ALA A 66 -15.47 7.63 -4.22
N THR A 67 -15.85 8.90 -4.05
CA THR A 67 -17.24 9.32 -3.79
C THR A 67 -18.07 9.53 -5.06
N GLY A 68 -17.54 9.22 -6.25
CA GLY A 68 -18.29 9.18 -7.51
C GLY A 68 -18.66 7.76 -7.93
N THR A 69 -19.87 7.33 -7.60
CA THR A 69 -20.70 6.27 -8.23
C THR A 69 -19.99 5.23 -9.11
N ARG A 70 -19.77 4.02 -8.59
CA ARG A 70 -19.50 2.82 -9.42
C ARG A 70 -20.69 1.85 -9.31
N PRO A 71 -21.51 1.66 -10.37
CA PRO A 71 -22.63 0.74 -10.28
C PRO A 71 -22.12 -0.70 -10.17
N SER A 72 -22.67 -1.41 -9.19
CA SER A 72 -22.50 -2.83 -8.95
C SER A 72 -22.92 -3.61 -10.20
N ARG A 73 -21.96 -4.02 -11.04
CA ARG A 73 -22.20 -5.00 -12.10
C ARG A 73 -22.34 -6.38 -11.45
N THR A 74 -23.52 -6.66 -10.92
CA THR A 74 -23.92 -7.98 -10.44
C THR A 74 -23.81 -8.95 -11.62
N ARG A 75 -22.80 -9.80 -11.58
CA ARG A 75 -22.63 -10.88 -12.55
C ARG A 75 -23.60 -11.99 -12.15
N ASN A 76 -24.82 -11.98 -12.71
CA ASN A 76 -25.74 -13.10 -12.63
C ASN A 76 -25.07 -14.34 -13.24
N VAL A 77 -24.70 -15.30 -12.40
CA VAL A 77 -24.38 -16.67 -12.85
C VAL A 77 -25.55 -17.55 -12.45
N THR A 78 -26.39 -17.79 -13.45
CA THR A 78 -27.60 -18.62 -13.41
C THR A 78 -27.30 -19.98 -12.78
N LYS A 79 -27.94 -20.30 -11.66
CA LYS A 79 -28.02 -21.67 -11.13
C LYS A 79 -28.70 -22.56 -12.18
N LYS A 80 -27.90 -23.30 -12.95
CA LYS A 80 -28.38 -24.36 -13.85
C LYS A 80 -28.84 -25.54 -13.00
N ARG A 81 -30.07 -25.46 -12.47
CA ARG A 81 -30.81 -26.61 -11.95
C ARG A 81 -31.02 -27.58 -13.11
N ARG A 82 -30.42 -28.77 -13.04
CA ARG A 82 -30.83 -29.91 -13.88
C ARG A 82 -31.87 -30.73 -13.10
N PRO A 83 -33.01 -31.09 -13.72
CA PRO A 83 -34.00 -31.94 -13.08
C PRO A 83 -33.57 -33.40 -13.08
N ARG A 84 -34.09 -34.10 -12.07
CA ARG A 84 -34.02 -35.54 -11.82
C ARG A 84 -34.95 -36.26 -12.82
N ALA A 85 -34.45 -37.29 -13.49
CA ALA A 85 -35.23 -38.29 -14.24
C ALA A 85 -34.35 -39.55 -14.31
N ALA A 86 -34.82 -40.78 -14.22
CA ALA A 86 -36.07 -41.39 -13.75
C ALA A 86 -35.63 -42.78 -13.25
#